data_AF-A0AAD9VMV5-F1
#
_entry.id   AF-A0AAD9VMV5-F1
#
_cell.length_a   1.000
_cell.length_b   1.000
_cell.length_c   1.000
_cell.angle_alpha   90.00
_cell.angle_beta   90.00
_cell.angle_gamma   90.00
#
_symmetry.space_group_name_H-M   'P 1'
#
loop_
_entity.id
_entity.type
_entity.pdbx_description
1 polymer ?
#
loop_
_entity_poly.entity_id
_entity_poly.type
_entity_poly.pdbx_seq_one_letter_code
_entity_poly.pdbx_strand_id
1 'polypeptide(L)'
;MSKKLKLAIISTPRRLRSNQQQIDNVIPSERSPYFGQKSDHSSAAYSVEDGSSTEVQNKINEEIASETRLPKTSNESEKSQRKRKNKKGNAPLKIKYDKSENIESKNKSDEKDLTSKKDEKVEDDLGNASNWMPSNWNSILKNIKEMRKYKTAPVDEMGCHKCADPNASDPIFRYQCLLALMLSSQTKDQVTHAAMKKLITYGCTPSTIIATPNDVLVKLIHPVGFANKKAEYIKKTSVILLDKYNGDIPKTINELCNLPGVGPKMAHICMQIAWGEISGIGVDTHVHRICNRLNWVKKPTKTPEETRKELEGWLPKDLWNDINYLLVGFGQEICLPRFPKCTECLNKDICPFVRKK
;
A
#
# COMPACT_ATOMS: atom_id res chain seq x y z
N MET A 1 -5.90 -15.63 77.67
CA MET A 1 -4.53 -15.49 78.21
C MET A 1 -3.72 -14.56 77.32
N SER A 2 -3.38 -13.40 77.87
CA SER A 2 -2.20 -12.53 77.70
C SER A 2 -1.44 -12.34 76.36
N LYS A 3 -1.52 -11.09 75.88
CA LYS A 3 -0.42 -10.07 75.72
C LYS A 3 0.65 -10.33 74.63
N LYS A 4 1.00 -9.39 73.72
CA LYS A 4 1.41 -7.98 73.93
C LYS A 4 1.21 -7.08 72.71
N LEU A 5 0.78 -5.83 72.98
CA LEU A 5 1.03 -4.61 72.19
C LEU A 5 2.49 -4.10 72.38
N LYS A 6 3.02 -3.42 71.36
CA LYS A 6 3.90 -2.22 71.43
C LYS A 6 3.63 -1.37 70.17
N LEU A 7 2.92 -0.23 70.28
CA LEU A 7 3.38 1.15 70.54
C LEU A 7 3.96 1.89 69.32
N ALA A 8 3.43 3.10 69.15
CA ALA A 8 3.45 4.00 67.98
C ALA A 8 4.67 4.91 67.89
N ILE A 9 4.97 5.43 66.68
CA ILE A 9 5.64 6.73 66.47
C ILE A 9 5.15 7.42 65.16
N ILE A 10 4.35 8.48 65.35
CA ILE A 10 4.41 9.86 64.79
C ILE A 10 4.38 10.11 63.26
N SER A 11 3.33 10.85 62.88
CA SER A 11 3.12 11.64 61.67
C SER A 11 4.13 12.76 61.45
N THR A 12 4.58 12.97 60.20
CA THR A 12 4.93 14.31 59.69
C THR A 12 4.60 14.45 58.19
N PRO A 13 4.08 15.61 57.74
CA PRO A 13 3.73 15.86 56.35
C PRO A 13 4.93 16.44 55.58
N ARG A 14 5.17 15.97 54.35
CA ARG A 14 6.23 16.54 53.50
C ARG A 14 5.67 17.71 52.71
N ARG A 15 6.13 18.91 53.10
CA ARG A 15 5.85 20.24 52.54
C ARG A 15 6.07 20.33 51.02
N LEU A 16 5.13 21.02 50.39
CA LEU A 16 5.31 21.79 49.16
C LEU A 16 6.43 22.83 49.36
N ARG A 17 7.36 22.91 48.41
CA ARG A 17 8.38 23.95 48.37
C ARG A 17 8.11 24.85 47.17
N SER A 18 7.44 25.96 47.44
CA SER A 18 7.44 27.16 46.61
C SER A 18 8.85 27.75 46.62
N ASN A 19 9.43 27.99 45.44
CA ASN A 19 10.50 28.97 45.27
C ASN A 19 10.18 29.78 44.03
N GLN A 20 9.86 31.04 44.29
CA GLN A 20 9.66 32.10 43.33
C GLN A 20 10.92 32.97 43.37
N GLN A 21 11.67 33.00 42.28
CA GLN A 21 12.65 34.05 41.99
C GLN A 21 12.53 34.39 40.49
N GLN A 22 12.14 35.63 40.23
CA GLN A 22 12.24 36.31 38.94
C GLN A 22 13.70 36.64 38.68
N ILE A 23 14.25 36.31 37.50
CA ILE A 23 15.32 37.06 36.84
C ILE A 23 15.17 36.88 35.32
N ASP A 24 14.85 37.99 34.66
CA ASP A 24 15.27 38.53 33.36
C ASP A 24 15.37 37.69 32.06
N ASN A 25 14.83 38.34 31.03
CA ASN A 25 14.97 38.10 29.59
C ASN A 25 16.40 37.76 29.14
N VAL A 26 16.57 36.63 28.44
CA VAL A 26 17.28 36.47 27.14
C VAL A 26 16.93 35.06 26.61
N ILE A 27 16.24 34.95 25.47
CA ILE A 27 16.13 33.69 24.70
C ILE A 27 16.95 33.86 23.42
N PRO A 28 18.09 33.15 23.25
CA PRO A 28 18.73 33.01 21.95
C PRO A 28 17.94 32.01 21.09
N SER A 29 17.57 32.44 19.89
CA SER A 29 16.98 31.61 18.86
C SER A 29 18.01 30.61 18.29
N GLU A 30 17.96 29.34 18.70
CA GLU A 30 18.64 28.28 17.94
C GLU A 30 17.73 27.79 16.82
N ARG A 31 18.07 28.22 15.60
CA ARG A 31 17.47 27.76 14.34
C ARG A 31 18.02 26.38 13.99
N SER A 32 17.11 25.49 13.59
CA SER A 32 17.40 24.21 12.93
C SER A 32 18.23 24.44 11.65
N PRO A 33 19.30 23.66 11.39
CA PRO A 33 20.22 23.89 10.28
C PRO A 33 19.69 23.42 8.90
N TYR A 34 18.44 22.97 8.80
CA TYR A 34 17.91 22.34 7.58
C TYR A 34 17.00 23.21 6.70
N PHE A 35 16.81 24.50 7.01
CA PHE A 35 15.97 25.39 6.19
C PHE A 35 16.66 26.74 5.92
N GLY A 36 17.26 26.84 4.73
CA GLY A 36 17.69 28.08 4.08
C GLY A 36 16.60 28.68 3.19
N GLN A 37 16.66 30.00 3.02
CA GLN A 37 15.58 30.91 2.66
C GLN A 37 15.11 30.91 1.19
N LYS A 38 13.88 31.40 1.01
CA LYS A 38 13.32 31.91 -0.25
C LYS A 38 14.21 33.02 -0.85
N SER A 39 14.31 33.04 -2.17
CA SER A 39 14.62 34.24 -2.95
C SER A 39 13.61 34.38 -4.09
N ASP A 40 13.15 35.61 -4.28
CA ASP A 40 12.28 36.03 -5.38
C ASP A 40 13.09 36.38 -6.64
N HIS A 41 12.38 36.33 -7.76
CA HIS A 41 12.61 36.99 -9.06
C HIS A 41 13.46 36.34 -10.18
N SER A 42 12.68 35.99 -11.22
CA SER A 42 12.84 36.40 -12.63
C SER A 42 13.52 35.45 -13.62
N SER A 43 12.93 35.50 -14.81
CA SER A 43 13.15 34.76 -16.04
C SER A 43 14.53 34.91 -16.66
N ALA A 44 15.12 33.79 -17.06
CA ALA A 44 15.95 33.71 -18.26
C ALA A 44 15.99 32.25 -18.76
N ALA A 45 15.72 32.06 -20.05
CA ALA A 45 15.85 30.79 -20.75
C ALA A 45 17.32 30.41 -20.91
N TYR A 46 17.68 29.15 -20.64
CA TYR A 46 18.92 28.55 -21.16
C TYR A 46 18.74 27.04 -21.39
N SER A 47 19.14 26.62 -22.58
CA SER A 47 19.24 25.25 -23.09
C SER A 47 20.20 24.41 -22.23
N VAL A 48 19.89 23.13 -21.99
CA VAL A 48 20.79 22.22 -21.27
C VAL A 48 21.09 21.00 -22.13
N GLU A 49 22.37 20.83 -22.41
CA GLU A 49 22.98 19.65 -23.02
C GLU A 49 22.99 18.46 -22.04
N ASP A 50 22.79 17.28 -22.61
CA ASP A 50 22.61 16.00 -21.95
C ASP A 50 23.97 15.44 -21.48
N GLY A 51 24.25 15.49 -20.17
CA GLY A 51 25.57 15.10 -19.64
C GLY A 51 25.68 14.74 -18.16
N SER A 52 24.57 14.59 -17.42
CA SER A 52 24.62 14.50 -15.95
C SER A 52 24.27 13.12 -15.35
N SER A 53 23.80 12.15 -16.15
CA SER A 53 23.25 10.88 -15.61
C SER A 53 24.33 9.84 -15.28
N THR A 54 25.46 9.84 -15.99
CA THR A 54 26.55 8.87 -15.81
C THR A 54 27.35 9.09 -14.53
N GLU A 55 27.50 10.33 -14.07
CA GLU A 55 28.37 10.67 -12.94
C GLU A 55 27.75 10.32 -11.58
N VAL A 56 26.42 10.45 -11.47
CA VAL A 56 25.65 10.01 -10.29
C VAL A 56 25.59 8.49 -10.22
N GLN A 57 25.40 7.82 -11.37
CA GLN A 57 25.41 6.36 -11.47
C GLN A 57 26.76 5.78 -11.06
N ASN A 58 27.87 6.43 -11.45
CA ASN A 58 29.22 6.00 -11.10
C ASN A 58 29.52 6.17 -9.61
N LYS A 59 29.13 7.30 -8.99
CA LYS A 59 29.31 7.52 -7.55
C LYS A 59 28.56 6.51 -6.68
N ILE A 60 27.35 6.14 -7.07
CA ILE A 60 26.56 5.12 -6.34
C ILE A 60 27.19 3.73 -6.51
N ASN A 61 27.70 3.39 -7.70
CA ASN A 61 28.41 2.13 -7.94
C ASN A 61 29.72 2.04 -7.13
N GLU A 62 30.43 3.15 -6.95
CA GLU A 62 31.65 3.23 -6.13
C GLU A 62 31.37 3.08 -4.64
N GLU A 63 30.32 3.73 -4.11
CA GLU A 63 29.90 3.55 -2.71
C GLU A 63 29.53 2.10 -2.41
N ILE A 64 28.79 1.44 -3.31
CA ILE A 64 28.40 0.01 -3.17
C ILE A 64 29.61 -0.93 -3.26
N ALA A 65 30.64 -0.60 -4.05
CA ALA A 65 31.85 -1.41 -4.16
C ALA A 65 32.72 -1.35 -2.89
N SER A 66 32.71 -0.21 -2.19
CA SER A 66 33.55 0.05 -1.00
C SER A 66 33.16 -0.77 0.24
N GLU A 67 31.88 -1.14 0.39
CA GLU A 67 31.37 -1.93 1.52
C GLU A 67 31.63 -3.45 1.42
N THR A 68 32.22 -3.93 0.31
CA THR A 68 32.33 -5.38 0.02
C THR A 68 33.67 -6.03 0.40
N ARG A 69 34.52 -5.40 1.22
CA ARG A 69 35.78 -6.02 1.68
C ARG A 69 35.72 -6.52 3.13
N LEU A 70 35.60 -7.84 3.27
CA LEU A 70 35.99 -8.57 4.49
C LEU A 70 37.19 -9.50 4.18
N PRO A 71 38.07 -9.76 5.18
CA PRO A 71 39.44 -10.23 4.95
C PRO A 71 39.52 -11.74 4.69
N LYS A 72 40.51 -12.11 3.87
CA LYS A 72 40.92 -13.50 3.59
C LYS A 72 41.68 -14.08 4.79
N THR A 73 41.32 -15.29 5.22
CA THR A 73 42.24 -16.18 5.94
C THR A 73 42.23 -17.56 5.29
N SER A 74 43.45 -18.02 5.01
CA SER A 74 43.85 -19.33 4.49
C SER A 74 43.66 -20.46 5.50
N ASN A 75 43.27 -21.64 5.03
CA ASN A 75 44.04 -22.88 5.22
C ASN A 75 43.39 -24.07 4.47
N GLU A 76 44.23 -24.81 3.75
CA GLU A 76 43.97 -26.11 3.16
C GLU A 76 43.94 -27.22 4.22
N SER A 77 43.12 -28.26 4.02
CA SER A 77 43.54 -29.67 4.13
C SER A 77 42.42 -30.67 3.76
N GLU A 78 42.67 -31.40 2.68
CA GLU A 78 42.45 -32.84 2.40
C GLU A 78 41.15 -33.62 2.71
N LYS A 79 40.68 -34.28 1.62
CA LYS A 79 40.20 -35.69 1.46
C LYS A 79 38.99 -36.20 2.26
N SER A 80 37.94 -36.58 1.52
CA SER A 80 37.61 -38.02 1.34
C SER A 80 36.54 -38.30 0.29
N GLN A 81 36.86 -39.28 -0.55
CA GLN A 81 36.01 -39.92 -1.55
C GLN A 81 34.95 -40.82 -0.90
N ARG A 82 33.71 -40.79 -1.40
CA ARG A 82 32.86 -42.00 -1.47
C ARG A 82 32.05 -42.02 -2.77
N LYS A 83 32.47 -42.90 -3.67
CA LYS A 83 31.72 -43.37 -4.85
C LYS A 83 30.54 -44.23 -4.39
N ARG A 84 29.35 -44.04 -4.98
CA ARG A 84 28.41 -45.13 -5.28
C ARG A 84 27.78 -44.90 -6.65
N LYS A 85 28.02 -45.85 -7.56
CA LYS A 85 27.33 -46.00 -8.85
C LYS A 85 25.95 -46.61 -8.61
N ASN A 86 24.93 -46.18 -9.38
CA ASN A 86 24.11 -47.13 -10.13
C ASN A 86 23.36 -46.46 -11.30
N LYS A 87 23.40 -47.13 -12.45
CA LYS A 87 22.66 -46.86 -13.70
C LYS A 87 21.24 -47.42 -13.59
N LYS A 88 20.26 -46.71 -14.16
CA LYS A 88 19.40 -47.17 -15.29
C LYS A 88 18.39 -46.07 -15.63
N GLY A 89 18.22 -45.84 -16.93
CA GLY A 89 17.36 -44.79 -17.47
C GLY A 89 15.88 -45.16 -17.55
N ASN A 90 15.07 -44.17 -17.89
CA ASN A 90 13.94 -44.31 -18.82
C ASN A 90 13.53 -42.94 -19.36
N ALA A 91 12.94 -42.99 -20.55
CA ALA A 91 12.80 -41.95 -21.58
C ALA A 91 11.62 -40.96 -21.35
N PRO A 92 11.42 -39.95 -22.22
CA PRO A 92 10.60 -38.76 -21.96
C PRO A 92 9.12 -38.95 -22.32
N LEU A 93 8.24 -38.30 -21.54
CA LEU A 93 6.79 -38.25 -21.76
C LEU A 93 6.44 -37.19 -22.83
N LYS A 94 5.85 -37.66 -23.94
CA LYS A 94 5.16 -36.85 -24.95
C LYS A 94 3.68 -36.70 -24.55
N ILE A 95 3.17 -35.47 -24.55
CA ILE A 95 1.72 -35.20 -24.48
C ILE A 95 1.21 -34.96 -25.91
N LYS A 96 0.21 -35.74 -26.31
CA LYS A 96 -0.50 -35.67 -27.59
C LYS A 96 -1.61 -34.61 -27.51
N TYR A 97 -1.73 -33.81 -28.56
CA TYR A 97 -2.95 -33.05 -28.89
C TYR A 97 -3.76 -33.87 -29.90
N ASP A 98 -5.03 -34.12 -29.61
CA ASP A 98 -6.00 -34.64 -30.58
C ASP A 98 -6.99 -33.54 -31.01
N LYS A 99 -7.28 -33.55 -32.32
CA LYS A 99 -8.31 -32.78 -33.02
C LYS A 99 -9.62 -33.58 -33.08
N SER A 100 -10.74 -32.89 -32.99
CA SER A 100 -12.02 -33.17 -33.69
C SER A 100 -12.93 -31.95 -33.46
N GLU A 101 -13.27 -31.16 -34.48
CA GLU A 101 -14.27 -31.33 -35.57
C GLU A 101 -15.67 -30.77 -35.25
N ASN A 102 -16.22 -30.14 -36.30
CA ASN A 102 -17.46 -29.36 -36.46
C ASN A 102 -18.75 -30.01 -35.92
N ILE A 103 -19.78 -29.18 -35.69
CA ILE A 103 -21.15 -29.35 -36.23
C ILE A 103 -21.89 -28.00 -36.28
N GLU A 104 -22.68 -27.85 -37.33
CA GLU A 104 -23.36 -26.68 -37.89
C GLU A 104 -24.60 -26.16 -37.13
N SER A 105 -24.90 -24.91 -37.48
CA SER A 105 -26.13 -24.13 -37.41
C SER A 105 -27.45 -24.83 -37.80
N LYS A 106 -28.56 -24.39 -37.19
CA LYS A 106 -29.90 -24.33 -37.82
C LYS A 106 -30.81 -23.28 -37.14
N ASN A 107 -31.22 -22.30 -37.93
CA ASN A 107 -32.34 -21.38 -37.66
C ASN A 107 -33.68 -22.11 -37.87
N LYS A 108 -34.71 -21.71 -37.12
CA LYS A 108 -36.10 -21.72 -37.61
C LYS A 108 -36.93 -20.64 -36.92
N SER A 109 -37.58 -19.87 -37.78
CA SER A 109 -38.65 -18.90 -37.60
C SER A 109 -39.88 -19.50 -36.91
N ASP A 110 -40.69 -18.65 -36.27
CA ASP A 110 -42.13 -18.56 -36.55
C ASP A 110 -42.70 -17.26 -35.95
N GLU A 111 -43.23 -16.40 -36.83
CA GLU A 111 -44.12 -15.26 -36.54
C GLU A 111 -45.48 -15.77 -36.07
N LYS A 112 -46.09 -15.06 -35.11
CA LYS A 112 -47.55 -14.86 -35.08
C LYS A 112 -47.91 -13.52 -34.42
N ASP A 113 -48.75 -12.81 -35.14
CA ASP A 113 -49.17 -11.42 -34.98
C ASP A 113 -50.45 -11.30 -34.11
N LEU A 114 -50.73 -10.05 -33.72
CA LEU A 114 -52.00 -9.40 -33.38
C LEU A 114 -52.43 -9.23 -31.89
N THR A 115 -52.29 -7.96 -31.49
CA THR A 115 -53.29 -7.07 -30.85
C THR A 115 -53.52 -7.14 -29.34
N SER A 116 -53.17 -6.06 -28.63
CA SER A 116 -54.14 -5.03 -28.19
C SER A 116 -53.45 -4.00 -27.28
N LYS A 117 -53.67 -2.71 -27.58
CA LYS A 117 -53.32 -1.57 -26.71
C LYS A 117 -54.25 -1.54 -25.49
N LYS A 118 -53.70 -1.30 -24.30
CA LYS A 118 -54.36 -0.54 -23.23
C LYS A 118 -53.31 0.12 -22.34
N ASP A 119 -53.49 1.42 -22.16
CA ASP A 119 -52.71 2.30 -21.30
C ASP A 119 -52.78 1.86 -19.84
N GLU A 120 -51.62 1.63 -19.21
CA GLU A 120 -51.50 1.66 -17.75
C GLU A 120 -50.05 1.99 -17.34
N LYS A 121 -49.92 3.17 -16.72
CA LYS A 121 -48.86 3.71 -15.85
C LYS A 121 -47.47 3.05 -15.90
N VAL A 122 -46.49 3.83 -16.36
CA VAL A 122 -45.07 3.64 -16.06
C VAL A 122 -44.88 3.80 -14.54
N GLU A 123 -44.91 2.70 -13.81
CA GLU A 123 -44.20 2.60 -12.54
C GLU A 123 -42.72 2.39 -12.88
N ASP A 124 -41.88 3.31 -12.40
CA ASP A 124 -40.43 3.13 -12.36
C ASP A 124 -40.12 1.76 -11.75
N ASP A 125 -39.61 0.84 -12.58
CA ASP A 125 -39.04 -0.44 -12.15
C ASP A 125 -37.67 -0.20 -11.50
N LEU A 126 -37.66 0.62 -10.45
CA LEU A 126 -36.63 0.64 -9.42
C LEU A 126 -37.03 -0.39 -8.35
N GLY A 127 -37.11 -1.65 -8.78
CA GLY A 127 -37.28 -2.82 -7.94
C GLY A 127 -36.12 -3.00 -6.96
N ASN A 128 -36.18 -2.27 -5.85
CA ASN A 128 -36.00 -2.77 -4.49
C ASN A 128 -34.82 -3.75 -4.23
N ALA A 129 -33.60 -3.21 -4.19
CA ALA A 129 -32.63 -3.67 -3.22
C ALA A 129 -32.57 -2.62 -2.12
N SER A 130 -33.15 -2.92 -0.96
CA SER A 130 -32.82 -2.21 0.27
C SER A 130 -31.31 -2.34 0.51
N ASN A 131 -30.54 -1.36 0.05
CA ASN A 131 -29.11 -1.28 0.30
C ASN A 131 -28.97 -1.02 1.79
N TRP A 132 -28.91 -2.10 2.55
CA TRP A 132 -28.62 -2.08 3.98
C TRP A 132 -27.42 -1.17 4.22
N MET A 133 -27.57 -0.23 5.17
CA MET A 133 -26.48 0.64 5.59
C MET A 133 -26.24 0.43 7.09
N PRO A 134 -24.99 0.48 7.57
CA PRO A 134 -24.71 0.41 9.00
C PRO A 134 -25.31 1.60 9.75
N SER A 135 -25.90 1.38 10.93
CA SER A 135 -26.35 2.47 11.78
C SER A 135 -25.19 3.42 12.13
N ASN A 136 -25.45 4.73 12.19
CA ASN A 136 -24.47 5.77 12.54
C ASN A 136 -23.23 5.85 11.63
N TRP A 137 -23.20 5.18 10.47
CA TRP A 137 -22.03 5.18 9.57
C TRP A 137 -21.56 6.59 9.21
N ASN A 138 -22.50 7.49 8.94
CA ASN A 138 -22.20 8.86 8.52
C ASN A 138 -21.57 9.67 9.68
N SER A 139 -22.15 9.58 10.89
CA SER A 139 -21.57 10.19 12.09
C SER A 139 -20.19 9.64 12.41
N ILE A 140 -20.01 8.32 12.28
CA ILE A 140 -18.72 7.66 12.49
C ILE A 140 -17.68 8.18 11.49
N LEU A 141 -18.04 8.24 10.20
CA LEU A 141 -17.18 8.73 9.14
C LEU A 141 -16.82 10.21 9.35
N LYS A 142 -17.79 11.06 9.72
CA LYS A 142 -17.55 12.48 10.04
C LYS A 142 -16.53 12.64 11.17
N ASN A 143 -16.67 11.86 12.23
CA ASN A 143 -15.73 11.86 13.35
C ASN A 143 -14.34 11.35 12.94
N ILE A 144 -14.25 10.35 12.05
CA ILE A 144 -12.97 9.91 11.49
C ILE A 144 -12.33 11.03 10.68
N LYS A 145 -13.09 11.70 9.81
CA LYS A 145 -12.60 12.86 9.04
C LYS A 145 -12.10 13.96 9.97
N GLU A 146 -12.81 14.25 11.06
CA GLU A 146 -12.40 15.23 12.07
C GLU A 146 -11.07 14.84 12.75
N MET A 147 -10.92 13.59 13.19
CA MET A 147 -9.66 13.10 13.76
C MET A 147 -8.50 13.12 12.76
N ARG A 148 -8.79 13.04 11.46
CA ARG A 148 -7.81 13.00 10.38
C ARG A 148 -7.56 14.35 9.70
N LYS A 149 -8.20 15.43 10.18
CA LYS A 149 -8.15 16.75 9.53
C LYS A 149 -6.74 17.33 9.40
N TYR A 150 -5.86 17.01 10.33
CA TYR A 150 -4.48 17.51 10.36
C TYR A 150 -3.47 16.64 9.59
N LYS A 151 -3.90 15.49 9.03
CA LYS A 151 -3.06 14.63 8.17
C LYS A 151 -1.68 14.30 8.78
N THR A 152 -1.67 13.82 10.03
CA THR A 152 -0.45 13.52 10.80
C THR A 152 0.05 12.08 10.67
N ALA A 153 -0.63 11.23 9.90
CA ALA A 153 -0.30 9.81 9.80
C ALA A 153 0.80 9.60 8.76
N PRO A 154 1.61 8.52 8.89
CA PRO A 154 2.61 8.17 7.90
C PRO A 154 2.11 8.10 6.45
N VAL A 155 0.88 7.63 6.23
CA VAL A 155 0.29 7.53 4.89
C VAL A 155 0.14 8.90 4.22
N ASP A 156 0.03 9.99 4.97
CA ASP A 156 -0.20 11.35 4.46
C ASP A 156 1.00 11.91 3.68
N GLU A 157 2.20 11.64 4.20
CA GLU A 157 3.46 12.11 3.63
C GLU A 157 4.16 11.02 2.82
N MET A 158 3.99 9.76 3.23
CA MET A 158 4.80 8.63 2.75
C MET A 158 3.96 7.49 2.14
N GLY A 159 2.65 7.69 1.96
CA GLY A 159 1.80 6.70 1.31
C GLY A 159 2.17 6.47 -0.16
N CYS A 160 1.71 5.35 -0.73
CA CYS A 160 2.03 4.99 -2.13
C CYS A 160 1.68 6.10 -3.15
N HIS A 161 0.65 6.89 -2.89
CA HIS A 161 0.22 8.01 -3.73
C HIS A 161 1.19 9.20 -3.74
N LYS A 162 2.22 9.20 -2.88
CA LYS A 162 3.31 10.19 -2.83
C LYS A 162 4.64 9.65 -3.33
N CYS A 163 4.70 8.38 -3.75
CA CYS A 163 5.96 7.71 -4.04
C CYS A 163 6.47 7.88 -5.48
N ALA A 164 5.62 8.32 -6.41
CA ALA A 164 6.00 8.55 -7.80
C ALA A 164 6.48 10.00 -8.02
N ASP A 165 7.39 10.19 -8.97
CA ASP A 165 7.89 11.50 -9.38
C ASP A 165 6.81 12.24 -10.19
N PRO A 166 6.30 13.39 -9.69
CA PRO A 166 5.25 14.14 -10.37
C PRO A 166 5.72 14.78 -11.69
N ASN A 167 7.02 14.86 -11.94
CA ASN A 167 7.58 15.43 -13.17
C ASN A 167 7.90 14.36 -14.23
N ALA A 168 7.71 13.07 -13.90
CA ALA A 168 7.92 12.00 -14.85
C ALA A 168 6.85 12.03 -15.96
N SER A 169 7.20 11.57 -17.16
CA SER A 169 6.21 11.33 -18.22
C SER A 169 5.13 10.36 -17.72
N ASP A 170 3.91 10.56 -18.18
CA ASP A 170 2.73 9.73 -17.92
C ASP A 170 3.00 8.21 -17.75
N PRO A 171 3.60 7.47 -18.72
CA PRO A 171 3.84 6.03 -18.56
C PRO A 171 4.80 5.70 -17.40
N ILE A 172 5.81 6.54 -17.20
CA ILE A 172 6.80 6.37 -16.14
C ILE A 172 6.20 6.68 -14.77
N PHE A 173 5.39 7.74 -14.65
CA PHE A 173 4.64 8.03 -13.43
C PHE A 173 3.78 6.82 -13.02
N ARG A 174 3.00 6.27 -13.96
CA ARG A 174 2.14 5.11 -13.72
C ARG A 174 2.91 3.85 -13.34
N TYR A 175 4.03 3.60 -14.02
CA TYR A 175 4.94 2.52 -13.67
C TYR A 175 5.48 2.67 -12.23
N GLN A 176 5.89 3.86 -11.83
CA GLN A 176 6.35 4.14 -10.46
C GLN A 176 5.24 3.95 -9.42
N CYS A 177 3.99 4.35 -9.74
CA CYS A 177 2.84 4.06 -8.88
C CYS A 177 2.65 2.55 -8.67
N LEU A 178 2.76 1.76 -9.74
CA LEU A 178 2.67 0.31 -9.67
C LEU A 178 3.79 -0.28 -8.80
N LEU A 179 5.05 0.14 -8.99
CA LEU A 179 6.17 -0.34 -8.18
C LEU A 179 6.00 0.02 -6.70
N ALA A 180 5.54 1.23 -6.38
CA ALA A 180 5.26 1.64 -5.01
C ALA A 180 4.24 0.71 -4.34
N LEU A 181 3.20 0.30 -5.06
CA LEU A 181 2.21 -0.66 -4.56
C LEU A 181 2.78 -2.06 -4.37
N MET A 182 3.59 -2.55 -5.33
CA MET A 182 4.26 -3.84 -5.20
C MET A 182 5.18 -3.88 -3.97
N LEU A 183 5.94 -2.80 -3.74
CA LEU A 183 6.84 -2.66 -2.61
C LEU A 183 6.12 -2.49 -1.26
N SER A 184 4.93 -1.88 -1.23
CA SER A 184 4.19 -1.63 0.03
C SER A 184 3.61 -2.87 0.69
N SER A 185 3.44 -3.97 -0.06
CA SER A 185 2.91 -5.21 0.53
C SER A 185 3.73 -5.65 1.74
N GLN A 186 3.10 -5.72 2.92
CA GLN A 186 3.75 -6.08 4.18
C GLN A 186 5.02 -5.26 4.46
N THR A 187 5.02 -3.97 4.13
CA THR A 187 6.12 -3.03 4.37
C THR A 187 5.55 -1.71 4.85
N LYS A 188 6.26 -1.04 5.78
CA LYS A 188 5.81 0.27 6.30
C LYS A 188 5.97 1.35 5.23
N ASP A 189 5.07 2.32 5.22
CA ASP A 189 5.04 3.45 4.27
C ASP A 189 6.40 4.16 4.18
N GLN A 190 7.05 4.47 5.31
CA GLN A 190 8.36 5.13 5.32
C GLN A 190 9.45 4.32 4.60
N VAL A 191 9.43 2.99 4.77
CA VAL A 191 10.40 2.09 4.14
C VAL A 191 10.14 2.00 2.64
N THR A 192 8.87 1.90 2.25
CA THR A 192 8.47 1.89 0.83
C THR A 192 8.84 3.19 0.13
N HIS A 193 8.53 4.34 0.74
CA HIS A 193 8.86 5.65 0.16
C HIS A 193 10.37 5.83 0.05
N ALA A 194 11.16 5.48 1.08
CA ALA A 194 12.62 5.55 0.98
C ALA A 194 13.18 4.65 -0.14
N ALA A 195 12.64 3.45 -0.32
CA ALA A 195 13.02 2.56 -1.42
C ALA A 195 12.64 3.15 -2.79
N MET A 196 11.45 3.71 -2.93
CA MET A 196 11.01 4.36 -4.18
C MET A 196 11.88 5.57 -4.53
N LYS A 197 12.26 6.40 -3.57
CA LYS A 197 13.22 7.51 -3.79
C LYS A 197 14.55 7.04 -4.35
N LYS A 198 15.11 5.95 -3.78
CA LYS A 198 16.34 5.34 -4.29
C LYS A 198 16.17 4.83 -5.72
N LEU A 199 15.07 4.14 -6.03
CA LEU A 199 14.77 3.67 -7.38
C LEU A 199 14.62 4.82 -8.38
N ILE A 200 13.90 5.88 -8.01
CA ILE A 200 13.69 7.05 -8.87
C ILE A 200 15.03 7.74 -9.17
N THR A 201 15.86 7.94 -8.15
CA THR A 201 17.22 8.53 -8.30
C THR A 201 18.10 7.66 -9.21
N TYR A 202 17.95 6.34 -9.16
CA TYR A 202 18.69 5.40 -10.01
C TYR A 202 18.17 5.32 -11.46
N GLY A 203 16.98 5.88 -11.74
CA GLY A 203 16.30 5.78 -13.04
C GLY A 203 15.20 4.72 -13.06
N CYS A 204 14.06 5.01 -12.44
CA CYS A 204 12.94 4.07 -12.30
C CYS A 204 12.09 3.95 -13.58
N THR A 205 12.62 3.28 -14.61
CA THR A 205 11.92 2.93 -15.85
C THR A 205 11.91 1.41 -16.07
N PRO A 206 10.96 0.84 -16.84
CA PRO A 206 10.95 -0.60 -17.14
C PRO A 206 12.29 -1.09 -17.72
N SER A 207 12.84 -0.36 -18.69
CA SER A 207 14.11 -0.71 -19.36
C SER A 207 15.29 -0.70 -18.38
N THR A 208 15.42 0.34 -17.55
CA THR A 208 16.48 0.43 -16.54
C THR A 208 16.37 -0.71 -15.54
N ILE A 209 15.17 -1.00 -15.05
CA ILE A 209 14.93 -2.04 -14.04
C ILE A 209 15.27 -3.44 -14.57
N ILE A 210 14.99 -3.73 -15.84
CA ILE A 210 15.38 -5.00 -16.48
C ILE A 210 16.90 -5.13 -16.56
N ALA A 211 17.57 -4.07 -17.00
CA ALA A 211 19.03 -4.03 -17.16
C ALA A 211 19.79 -4.08 -15.82
N THR A 212 19.15 -3.62 -14.73
CA THR A 212 19.76 -3.60 -13.39
C THR A 212 20.05 -5.01 -12.88
N PRO A 213 21.26 -5.37 -12.45
CA PRO A 213 21.53 -6.68 -11.83
C PRO A 213 20.62 -6.96 -10.62
N ASN A 214 20.26 -8.23 -10.39
CA ASN A 214 19.25 -8.55 -9.37
C ASN A 214 19.72 -8.22 -7.94
N ASP A 215 20.99 -8.44 -7.63
CA ASP A 215 21.60 -8.09 -6.36
C ASP A 215 21.62 -6.57 -6.14
N VAL A 216 21.89 -5.77 -7.17
CA VAL A 216 21.80 -4.30 -7.13
C VAL A 216 20.35 -3.86 -6.88
N LEU A 217 19.38 -4.44 -7.60
CA LEU A 217 17.97 -4.12 -7.40
C LEU A 217 17.50 -4.44 -5.98
N VAL A 218 17.92 -5.58 -5.42
CA VAL A 218 17.62 -5.96 -4.03
C VAL A 218 18.23 -4.96 -3.04
N LYS A 219 19.47 -4.51 -3.26
CA LYS A 219 20.12 -3.45 -2.45
C LYS A 219 19.35 -2.12 -2.53
N LEU A 220 18.92 -1.72 -3.72
CA LEU A 220 18.14 -0.49 -3.94
C LEU A 220 16.84 -0.51 -3.14
N ILE A 221 16.14 -1.65 -3.08
CA ILE A 221 14.85 -1.75 -2.36
C ILE A 221 14.98 -2.17 -0.90
N HIS A 222 16.16 -2.55 -0.40
CA HIS A 222 16.35 -2.85 1.03
C HIS A 222 16.03 -1.61 1.91
N PRO A 223 15.39 -1.75 3.09
CA PRO A 223 14.97 -2.98 3.80
C PRO A 223 13.51 -3.39 3.56
N VAL A 224 12.96 -3.20 2.35
CA VAL A 224 11.60 -3.65 2.04
C VAL A 224 11.43 -5.14 2.36
N GLY A 225 10.31 -5.50 3.00
CA GLY A 225 10.02 -6.89 3.36
C GLY A 225 9.90 -7.77 2.11
N PHE A 226 10.49 -8.97 2.14
CA PHE A 226 10.55 -9.90 1.00
C PHE A 226 11.26 -9.32 -0.24
N ALA A 227 12.28 -8.46 -0.05
CA ALA A 227 13.01 -7.79 -1.13
C ALA A 227 13.41 -8.71 -2.29
N ASN A 228 14.00 -9.89 -2.01
CA ASN A 228 14.40 -10.84 -3.06
C ASN A 228 13.24 -11.22 -3.99
N LYS A 229 12.08 -11.56 -3.42
CA LYS A 229 10.90 -11.97 -4.19
C LYS A 229 10.29 -10.79 -4.93
N LYS A 230 10.27 -9.61 -4.31
CA LYS A 230 9.77 -8.38 -4.94
C LYS A 230 10.64 -7.95 -6.11
N ALA A 231 11.97 -8.00 -6.00
CA ALA A 231 12.88 -7.72 -7.10
C ALA A 231 12.60 -8.62 -8.32
N GLU A 232 12.39 -9.93 -8.09
CA GLU A 232 11.99 -10.88 -9.13
C GLU A 232 10.66 -10.48 -9.80
N TYR A 233 9.64 -10.13 -9.02
CA TYR A 233 8.34 -9.71 -9.55
C TYR A 233 8.40 -8.39 -10.31
N ILE A 234 9.14 -7.40 -9.80
CA ILE A 234 9.33 -6.11 -10.44
C ILE A 234 10.01 -6.28 -11.81
N LYS A 235 11.06 -7.09 -11.89
CA LYS A 235 11.71 -7.41 -13.17
C LYS A 235 10.77 -8.10 -14.15
N LYS A 236 10.09 -9.16 -13.72
CA LYS A 236 9.14 -9.89 -14.58
C LYS A 236 8.01 -9.00 -15.06
N THR A 237 7.48 -8.14 -14.19
CA THR A 237 6.48 -7.14 -14.54
C THR A 237 7.02 -6.21 -15.61
N SER A 238 8.21 -5.65 -15.42
CA SER A 238 8.84 -4.73 -16.37
C SER A 238 9.00 -5.35 -17.77
N VAL A 239 9.41 -6.63 -17.84
CA VAL A 239 9.46 -7.37 -19.11
C VAL A 239 8.08 -7.45 -19.76
N ILE A 240 7.06 -7.87 -19.01
CA ILE A 240 5.68 -7.95 -19.52
C ILE A 240 5.19 -6.59 -20.05
N LEU A 241 5.51 -5.49 -19.36
CA LEU A 241 5.08 -4.16 -19.78
C LEU A 241 5.72 -3.73 -21.10
N LEU A 242 7.03 -3.97 -21.28
CA LEU A 242 7.70 -3.69 -22.55
C LEU A 242 7.15 -4.55 -23.69
N ASP A 243 6.95 -5.85 -23.44
CA ASP A 243 6.55 -6.80 -24.47
C ASP A 243 5.09 -6.66 -24.91
N LYS A 244 4.17 -6.36 -23.98
CA LYS A 244 2.72 -6.40 -24.23
C LYS A 244 1.99 -5.07 -24.14
N TYR A 245 2.57 -4.09 -23.44
CA TYR A 245 1.91 -2.83 -23.09
C TYR A 245 2.72 -1.60 -23.52
N ASN A 246 3.67 -1.79 -24.45
CA ASN A 246 4.52 -0.72 -25.00
C ASN A 246 5.22 0.12 -23.91
N GLY A 247 5.57 -0.51 -22.78
CA GLY A 247 6.24 0.12 -21.65
C GLY A 247 5.34 0.86 -20.66
N ASP A 248 4.02 0.88 -20.86
CA ASP A 248 3.04 1.41 -19.90
C ASP A 248 2.39 0.28 -19.09
N ILE A 249 1.62 0.62 -18.06
CA ILE A 249 0.84 -0.35 -17.27
C ILE A 249 -0.52 -0.64 -17.93
N PRO A 250 -1.14 -1.81 -17.67
CA PRO A 250 -2.50 -2.08 -18.15
C PRO A 250 -3.54 -1.11 -17.58
N LYS A 251 -4.64 -0.92 -18.32
CA LYS A 251 -5.77 -0.02 -17.99
C LYS A 251 -6.97 -0.75 -17.39
N THR A 252 -6.86 -2.04 -17.08
CA THR A 252 -7.97 -2.81 -16.50
C THR A 252 -7.53 -3.57 -15.25
N ILE A 253 -8.48 -3.76 -14.33
CA ILE A 253 -8.24 -4.49 -13.08
C ILE A 253 -7.79 -5.93 -13.33
N ASN A 254 -8.42 -6.60 -14.30
CA ASN A 254 -8.11 -7.99 -14.62
C ASN A 254 -6.67 -8.13 -15.15
N GLU A 255 -6.25 -7.25 -16.06
CA GLU A 255 -4.90 -7.27 -16.59
C GLU A 255 -3.85 -6.88 -15.56
N LEU A 256 -4.13 -5.88 -14.71
CA LEU A 256 -3.25 -5.53 -13.59
C LEU A 256 -3.05 -6.72 -12.65
N CYS A 257 -4.11 -7.47 -12.33
CA CYS A 257 -4.02 -8.68 -11.49
C CYS A 257 -3.26 -9.84 -12.16
N ASN A 258 -3.08 -9.83 -13.48
CA ASN A 258 -2.26 -10.82 -14.19
C ASN A 258 -0.76 -10.53 -14.05
N LEU A 259 -0.38 -9.34 -13.54
CA LEU A 259 1.01 -9.02 -13.27
C LEU A 259 1.53 -9.75 -12.01
N PRO A 260 2.79 -10.24 -12.02
CA PRO A 260 3.34 -10.97 -10.89
C PRO A 260 3.29 -10.19 -9.57
N GLY A 261 2.63 -10.75 -8.56
CA GLY A 261 2.55 -10.16 -7.22
C GLY A 261 1.54 -9.03 -7.07
N VAL A 262 0.76 -8.71 -8.12
CA VAL A 262 -0.31 -7.72 -8.07
C VAL A 262 -1.64 -8.41 -7.80
N GLY A 263 -2.29 -8.04 -6.69
CA GLY A 263 -3.62 -8.54 -6.33
C GLY A 263 -4.72 -7.49 -6.48
N PRO A 264 -6.01 -7.86 -6.27
CA PRO A 264 -7.16 -6.97 -6.49
C PRO A 264 -7.07 -5.62 -5.77
N LYS A 265 -6.65 -5.60 -4.50
CA LYS A 265 -6.40 -4.34 -3.75
C LYS A 265 -5.45 -3.42 -4.52
N MET A 266 -4.30 -3.96 -4.93
CA MET A 266 -3.29 -3.16 -5.61
C MET A 266 -3.81 -2.67 -6.95
N ALA A 267 -4.52 -3.49 -7.70
CA ALA A 267 -5.11 -3.10 -8.98
C ALA A 267 -6.08 -1.91 -8.82
N HIS A 268 -6.99 -1.94 -7.84
CA HIS A 268 -7.93 -0.84 -7.60
C HIS A 268 -7.21 0.46 -7.21
N ILE A 269 -6.25 0.39 -6.29
CA ILE A 269 -5.48 1.56 -5.86
C ILE A 269 -4.59 2.07 -7.01
N CYS A 270 -4.05 1.17 -7.83
CA CYS A 270 -3.27 1.52 -9.01
C CYS A 270 -4.12 2.29 -10.02
N MET A 271 -5.32 1.80 -10.36
CA MET A 271 -6.26 2.52 -11.25
C MET A 271 -6.56 3.92 -10.74
N GLN A 272 -6.80 4.05 -9.43
CA GLN A 272 -7.11 5.34 -8.82
C GLN A 272 -5.94 6.32 -8.93
N ILE A 273 -4.72 5.91 -8.57
CA ILE A 273 -3.55 6.81 -8.51
C ILE A 273 -2.97 7.06 -9.91
N ALA A 274 -2.83 6.01 -10.71
CA ALA A 274 -2.13 6.02 -11.99
C ALA A 274 -3.01 6.53 -13.14
N TRP A 275 -4.32 6.24 -13.10
CA TRP A 275 -5.27 6.58 -14.17
C TRP A 275 -6.34 7.59 -13.73
N GLY A 276 -6.43 7.93 -12.45
CA GLY A 276 -7.51 8.77 -11.93
C GLY A 276 -8.89 8.11 -11.96
N GLU A 277 -8.94 6.77 -12.08
CA GLU A 277 -10.18 6.02 -12.27
C GLU A 277 -10.59 5.23 -11.03
N ILE A 278 -11.81 5.47 -10.56
CA ILE A 278 -12.40 4.76 -9.42
C ILE A 278 -13.05 3.47 -9.93
N SER A 279 -12.26 2.40 -9.96
CA SER A 279 -12.71 1.05 -10.37
C SER A 279 -13.32 0.22 -9.24
N GLY A 280 -13.11 0.62 -7.99
CA GLY A 280 -13.54 -0.12 -6.80
C GLY A 280 -12.78 0.33 -5.54
N ILE A 281 -13.14 -0.23 -4.39
CA ILE A 281 -12.49 0.11 -3.11
C ILE A 281 -11.26 -0.77 -2.89
N GLY A 282 -10.09 -0.15 -2.78
CA GLY A 282 -8.87 -0.85 -2.33
C GLY A 282 -8.96 -1.24 -0.86
N VAL A 283 -9.28 -2.49 -0.53
CA VAL A 283 -9.34 -2.95 0.88
C VAL A 283 -8.03 -3.60 1.30
N ASP A 284 -7.41 -3.05 2.34
CA ASP A 284 -6.22 -3.62 2.97
C ASP A 284 -6.48 -4.08 4.40
N THR A 285 -5.42 -4.40 5.15
CA THR A 285 -5.54 -4.87 6.54
C THR A 285 -6.06 -3.81 7.50
N HIS A 286 -5.91 -2.52 7.19
CA HIS A 286 -6.50 -1.43 7.97
C HIS A 286 -7.99 -1.34 7.69
N VAL A 287 -8.36 -1.17 6.42
CA VAL A 287 -9.77 -1.06 5.99
C VAL A 287 -10.55 -2.29 6.45
N HIS A 288 -10.05 -3.50 6.15
CA HIS A 288 -10.68 -4.76 6.56
C HIS A 288 -10.93 -4.81 8.07
N ARG A 289 -9.89 -4.57 8.89
CA ARG A 289 -10.02 -4.60 10.36
C ARG A 289 -11.01 -3.57 10.86
N ILE A 290 -10.92 -2.33 10.38
CA ILE A 290 -11.72 -1.21 10.88
C ILE A 290 -13.19 -1.42 10.50
N CYS A 291 -13.48 -1.81 9.26
CA CYS A 291 -14.85 -2.06 8.83
C CYS A 291 -15.50 -3.20 9.63
N ASN A 292 -14.78 -4.28 9.92
CA ASN A 292 -15.30 -5.35 10.79
C ASN A 292 -15.49 -4.87 12.24
N ARG A 293 -14.63 -4.02 12.79
CA ARG A 293 -14.81 -3.42 14.13
C ARG A 293 -16.02 -2.48 14.19
N LEU A 294 -16.26 -1.72 13.13
CA LEU A 294 -17.36 -0.75 13.04
C LEU A 294 -18.70 -1.38 12.64
N ASN A 295 -18.74 -2.70 12.41
CA ASN A 295 -19.88 -3.39 11.77
C ASN A 295 -20.32 -2.70 10.46
N TRP A 296 -19.35 -2.26 9.65
CA TRP A 296 -19.58 -1.73 8.30
C TRP A 296 -19.79 -2.82 7.24
N VAL A 297 -19.96 -4.05 7.70
CA VAL A 297 -20.25 -5.26 6.94
C VAL A 297 -21.43 -5.96 7.64
N LYS A 298 -22.36 -6.55 6.88
CA LYS A 298 -23.58 -7.18 7.46
C LYS A 298 -23.24 -8.30 8.41
N LYS A 299 -22.25 -9.10 8.02
CA LYS A 299 -21.69 -10.22 8.76
C LYS A 299 -20.17 -10.06 8.81
N PRO A 300 -19.51 -10.51 9.90
CA PRO A 300 -18.05 -10.51 9.95
C PRO A 300 -17.45 -11.21 8.74
N THR A 301 -16.66 -10.48 7.99
CA THR A 301 -15.94 -10.97 6.79
C THR A 301 -14.59 -11.55 7.20
N LYS A 302 -14.11 -12.54 6.45
CA LYS A 302 -12.83 -13.23 6.69
C LYS A 302 -11.72 -12.71 5.79
N THR A 303 -12.07 -12.17 4.62
CA THR A 303 -11.11 -11.71 3.62
C THR A 303 -11.30 -10.23 3.28
N PRO A 304 -10.24 -9.51 2.87
CA PRO A 304 -10.35 -8.14 2.37
C PRO A 304 -11.31 -8.00 1.17
N GLU A 305 -11.34 -9.01 0.30
CA GLU A 305 -12.21 -9.02 -0.89
C GLU A 305 -13.69 -9.14 -0.52
N GLU A 306 -14.03 -9.94 0.50
CA GLU A 306 -15.39 -9.97 1.05
C GLU A 306 -15.78 -8.59 1.63
N THR A 307 -14.88 -7.94 2.37
CA THR A 307 -15.15 -6.59 2.89
C THR A 307 -15.35 -5.58 1.77
N ARG A 308 -14.57 -5.67 0.68
CA ARG A 308 -14.73 -4.79 -0.49
C ARG A 308 -16.15 -4.88 -1.04
N LYS A 309 -16.60 -6.09 -1.34
CA LYS A 309 -17.95 -6.34 -1.89
C LYS A 309 -19.06 -5.84 -0.95
N GLU A 310 -18.91 -6.06 0.35
CA GLU A 310 -19.86 -5.55 1.34
C GLU A 310 -19.89 -4.01 1.38
N LEU A 311 -18.72 -3.34 1.38
CA LEU A 311 -18.65 -1.88 1.37
C LEU A 311 -19.22 -1.29 0.07
N GLU A 312 -18.86 -1.83 -1.08
CA GLU A 312 -19.34 -1.37 -2.39
C GLU A 312 -20.86 -1.54 -2.54
N GLY A 313 -21.47 -2.47 -1.79
CA GLY A 313 -22.91 -2.69 -1.78
C GLY A 313 -23.73 -1.60 -1.07
N TRP A 314 -23.11 -0.70 -0.29
CA TRP A 314 -23.86 0.34 0.44
C TRP A 314 -23.17 1.70 0.56
N LEU A 315 -21.84 1.76 0.49
CA LEU A 315 -21.08 3.00 0.63
C LEU A 315 -21.28 3.87 -0.63
N PRO A 316 -21.68 5.15 -0.50
CA PRO A 316 -21.79 6.06 -1.64
C PRO A 316 -20.50 6.13 -2.47
N LYS A 317 -20.64 6.08 -3.81
CA LYS A 317 -19.51 5.97 -4.75
C LYS A 317 -18.53 7.15 -4.69
N ASP A 318 -19.01 8.34 -4.36
CA ASP A 318 -18.21 9.54 -4.15
C ASP A 318 -17.19 9.39 -3.00
N LEU A 319 -17.44 8.46 -2.06
CA LEU A 319 -16.53 8.20 -0.94
C LEU A 319 -15.48 7.13 -1.26
N TRP A 320 -15.58 6.39 -2.37
CA TRP A 320 -14.71 5.25 -2.66
C TRP A 320 -13.25 5.65 -2.85
N ASN A 321 -13.02 6.84 -3.42
CA ASN A 321 -11.68 7.40 -3.61
C ASN A 321 -10.94 7.58 -2.27
N ASP A 322 -11.62 8.12 -1.27
CA ASP A 322 -10.97 8.59 -0.05
C ASP A 322 -10.95 7.54 1.06
N ILE A 323 -11.86 6.56 0.99
CA ILE A 323 -12.12 5.67 2.13
C ILE A 323 -10.90 4.84 2.53
N ASN A 324 -10.11 4.35 1.57
CA ASN A 324 -8.89 3.61 1.88
C ASN A 324 -7.90 4.51 2.64
N TYR A 325 -7.50 5.63 2.03
CA TYR A 325 -6.54 6.57 2.59
C TYR A 325 -6.95 7.05 3.99
N LEU A 326 -8.23 7.40 4.16
CA LEU A 326 -8.79 7.85 5.43
C LEU A 326 -8.66 6.78 6.52
N LEU A 327 -9.09 5.55 6.23
CA LEU A 327 -9.09 4.45 7.19
C LEU A 327 -7.69 3.91 7.46
N VAL A 328 -6.77 3.96 6.49
CA VAL A 328 -5.36 3.60 6.70
C VAL A 328 -4.76 4.52 7.76
N GLY A 329 -4.84 5.84 7.58
CA GLY A 329 -4.31 6.80 8.55
C GLY A 329 -4.99 6.69 9.92
N PHE A 330 -6.32 6.55 9.95
CA PHE A 330 -7.06 6.31 11.20
C PHE A 330 -6.60 5.02 11.90
N GLY A 331 -6.29 3.97 11.15
CA GLY A 331 -5.77 2.71 11.66
C GLY A 331 -4.30 2.74 12.06
N GLN A 332 -3.52 3.71 11.58
CA GLN A 332 -2.12 3.94 11.97
C GLN A 332 -2.01 4.73 13.29
N GLU A 333 -2.99 5.58 13.60
CA GLU A 333 -2.91 6.50 14.75
C GLU A 333 -3.85 6.12 15.91
N ILE A 334 -5.10 5.74 15.61
CA ILE A 334 -6.17 5.57 16.61
C ILE A 334 -6.65 4.12 16.69
N CYS A 335 -7.17 3.56 15.59
CA CYS A 335 -7.76 2.21 15.57
C CYS A 335 -6.70 1.12 15.33
N LEU A 336 -5.70 1.09 16.21
CA LEU A 336 -4.53 0.22 16.12
C LEU A 336 -4.89 -1.28 16.13
N PRO A 337 -4.09 -2.15 15.49
CA PRO A 337 -4.33 -3.59 15.50
C PRO A 337 -4.40 -4.17 16.92
N ARG A 338 -3.47 -3.77 17.79
CA ARG A 338 -3.43 -4.11 19.22
C ARG A 338 -3.62 -2.83 20.04
N PHE A 339 -4.37 -2.93 21.12
CA PHE A 339 -4.66 -1.81 22.04
C PHE A 339 -5.08 -0.51 21.32
N PRO A 340 -6.20 -0.53 20.56
CA PRO A 340 -6.70 0.69 19.92
C PRO A 340 -6.97 1.77 20.97
N LYS A 341 -6.70 3.03 20.62
CA LYS A 341 -6.84 4.20 21.51
C LYS A 341 -8.31 4.64 21.64
N CYS A 342 -9.18 3.73 22.09
CA CYS A 342 -10.62 3.95 22.13
C CYS A 342 -11.02 5.15 23.02
N THR A 343 -10.25 5.45 24.06
CA THR A 343 -10.48 6.59 24.97
C THR A 343 -10.30 7.95 24.28
N GLU A 344 -9.39 8.02 23.31
CA GLU A 344 -9.10 9.22 22.49
C GLU A 344 -10.00 9.30 21.25
N CYS A 345 -10.71 8.23 20.91
CA CYS A 345 -11.50 8.14 19.70
C CYS A 345 -12.84 8.87 19.84
N LEU A 346 -13.13 9.82 18.94
CA LEU A 346 -14.41 10.54 18.89
C LEU A 346 -15.63 9.62 18.67
N ASN A 347 -15.40 8.37 18.24
CA ASN A 347 -16.45 7.38 18.04
C ASN A 347 -16.72 6.48 19.25
N LYS A 348 -16.07 6.70 20.41
CA LYS A 348 -16.13 5.77 21.56
C LYS A 348 -17.55 5.38 21.97
N ASP A 349 -18.49 6.34 21.94
CA ASP A 349 -19.87 6.15 22.43
C ASP A 349 -20.79 5.49 21.39
N ILE A 350 -20.41 5.56 20.11
CA ILE A 350 -21.20 5.03 18.98
C ILE A 350 -20.55 3.82 18.30
N CYS A 351 -19.32 3.46 18.69
CA CYS A 351 -18.55 2.38 18.08
C CYS A 351 -18.97 1.00 18.63
N PRO A 352 -19.42 0.06 17.77
CA PRO A 352 -19.88 -1.25 18.23
C PRO A 352 -18.75 -2.13 18.79
N PHE A 353 -17.49 -1.87 18.45
CA PHE A 353 -16.35 -2.58 19.02
C PHE A 353 -16.10 -2.24 20.50
N VAL A 354 -16.35 -0.99 20.90
CA VAL A 354 -16.16 -0.55 22.29
C VAL A 354 -17.25 -1.14 23.17
N ARG A 355 -18.51 -1.12 22.72
CA ARG A 355 -19.67 -1.64 23.47
C ARG A 355 -19.65 -3.15 23.73
N LYS A 356 -18.82 -3.91 23.00
CA LYS A 356 -18.64 -5.36 23.16
C LYS A 356 -17.55 -5.74 24.17
N LYS A 357 -16.72 -4.78 24.59
CA LYS A 357 -15.71 -4.95 25.63
C LYS A 357 -16.24 -4.41 26.95
#